data_AF-A0A2E8W9D8-F1
#
_entry.id   AF-A0A2E8W9D8-F1
#
_cell.length_a   1.000
_cell.length_b   1.000
_cell.length_c   1.000
_cell.angle_alpha   90.00
_cell.angle_beta   90.00
_cell.angle_gamma   90.00
#
_symmetry.space_group_name_H-M   'P 1'
#
loop_
_entity.id
_entity.type
_entity.pdbx_description
1 polymer ?
#
loop_
_entity_poly.entity_id
_entity_poly.type
_entity_poly.pdbx_seq_one_letter_code
_entity_poly.pdbx_strand_id
1 'polypeptide(L)'
;MHYRSGTKRVLTPFTRHEPNPVVKAREYPWEVAIGWTAIWRHPDSGRYQLWYQAYTGDRLSERTQDCAVCYAESDDGIHFTKPMLDFYPFEDHQETNIVMVGNGGYSYR
;
A
#
# COMPACT_ATOMS: atom_id res chain seq x y z
N MET A 1 -31.15 -18.45 23.26
CA MET A 1 -30.27 -17.31 23.59
C MET A 1 -29.68 -17.57 24.97
N HIS A 2 -28.43 -18.04 25.06
CA HIS A 2 -27.82 -18.41 26.34
C HIS A 2 -27.06 -17.21 26.94
N TYR A 3 -27.60 -16.65 28.02
CA TYR A 3 -26.90 -15.70 28.86
C TYR A 3 -25.90 -16.45 29.75
N ARG A 4 -24.61 -16.08 29.71
CA ARG A 4 -23.58 -16.56 30.64
C ARG A 4 -23.31 -15.46 31.67
N SER A 5 -23.68 -15.68 32.93
CA SER A 5 -23.29 -14.80 34.03
C SER A 5 -21.79 -14.94 34.32
N GLY A 6 -21.15 -13.89 34.85
CA GLY A 6 -19.73 -13.92 35.26
C GLY A 6 -18.70 -13.51 34.20
N THR A 7 -19.11 -13.13 32.98
CA THR A 7 -18.19 -12.56 31.98
C THR A 7 -18.00 -11.06 32.17
N LYS A 8 -16.75 -10.61 32.29
CA LYS A 8 -16.37 -9.19 32.31
C LYS A 8 -15.95 -8.75 30.91
N ARG A 9 -16.62 -7.74 30.35
CA ARG A 9 -16.16 -7.09 29.11
C ARG A 9 -14.97 -6.19 29.45
N VAL A 10 -13.79 -6.53 28.96
CA VAL A 10 -12.60 -5.66 29.02
C VAL A 10 -12.40 -5.11 27.62
N LEU A 11 -12.45 -3.79 27.50
CA LEU A 11 -12.20 -3.10 26.24
C LEU A 11 -10.74 -2.68 26.27
N THR A 12 -9.92 -3.29 25.41
CA THR A 12 -8.51 -2.93 25.25
C THR A 12 -8.40 -2.06 24.02
N PRO A 13 -8.18 -0.73 24.16
CA PRO A 13 -8.02 0.13 23.00
C PRO A 13 -6.81 -0.32 22.17
N PHE A 14 -6.95 -0.25 20.84
CA PHE A 14 -5.81 -0.47 19.96
C PHE A 14 -4.81 0.68 20.13
N THR A 15 -3.58 0.34 20.50
CA THR A 15 -2.47 1.29 20.54
C THR A 15 -1.81 1.35 19.18
N ARG A 16 -1.47 2.55 18.71
CA ARG A 16 -0.70 2.73 17.47
C ARG A 16 0.70 2.17 17.66
N HIS A 17 1.22 1.49 16.64
CA HIS A 17 2.61 1.09 16.59
C HIS A 17 3.53 2.33 16.64
N GLU A 18 4.58 2.30 17.46
CA GLU A 18 5.48 3.45 17.69
C GLU A 18 6.14 3.95 16.39
N PRO A 19 6.78 3.11 15.54
CA PRO A 19 7.44 3.59 14.31
C PRO A 19 6.47 3.72 13.12
N ASN A 20 5.27 4.27 13.34
CA ASN A 20 4.38 4.61 12.23
C ASN A 20 4.91 5.83 11.42
N PRO A 21 4.68 5.89 10.10
CA PRO A 21 4.03 4.87 9.27
C PRO A 21 5.01 3.74 8.89
N VAL A 22 4.51 2.50 8.85
CA VAL A 22 5.29 1.32 8.42
C VAL A 22 5.66 1.36 6.94
N VAL A 23 4.89 2.08 6.13
CA VAL A 23 5.17 2.36 4.71
C VAL A 23 5.19 3.86 4.54
N LYS A 24 6.36 4.39 4.15
CA LYS A 24 6.57 5.83 4.05
C LYS A 24 6.12 6.33 2.68
N ALA A 25 5.36 7.41 2.68
CA ALA A 25 5.16 8.22 1.47
C ALA A 25 6.45 9.02 1.18
N ARG A 26 6.61 9.45 -0.08
CA ARG A 26 7.69 10.34 -0.55
C ARG A 26 9.09 9.77 -0.42
N GLU A 27 9.22 8.45 -0.40
CA GLU A 27 10.52 7.79 -0.58
C GLU A 27 10.94 7.88 -2.05
N TYR A 28 9.95 7.74 -2.96
CA TYR A 28 10.11 7.94 -4.39
C TYR A 28 9.22 9.08 -4.92
N PRO A 29 9.59 9.71 -6.06
CA PRO A 29 8.87 10.88 -6.58
C PRO A 29 7.42 10.59 -6.98
N TRP A 30 7.08 9.35 -7.31
CA TRP A 30 5.72 8.90 -7.63
C TRP A 30 4.84 8.62 -6.41
N GLU A 31 5.32 8.87 -5.18
CA GLU A 31 4.62 8.57 -3.93
C GLU A 31 4.29 9.82 -3.09
N VAL A 32 3.65 10.83 -3.67
CA VAL A 32 3.37 12.11 -2.98
C VAL A 32 2.55 11.91 -1.70
N ALA A 33 1.58 11.01 -1.75
CA ALA A 33 0.77 10.56 -0.62
C ALA A 33 0.37 9.09 -0.80
N ILE A 34 0.12 8.39 0.31
CA ILE A 34 -0.37 7.01 0.31
C ILE A 34 -1.85 7.00 0.71
N GLY A 35 -2.65 6.30 -0.09
CA GLY A 35 -4.08 6.12 0.14
C GLY A 35 -4.42 4.70 0.58
N TRP A 36 -5.29 4.04 -0.19
CA TRP A 36 -5.72 2.67 0.07
C TRP A 36 -4.54 1.69 0.16
N THR A 37 -4.63 0.71 1.06
CA THR A 37 -3.64 -0.34 1.25
C THR A 37 -4.32 -1.69 1.38
N ALA A 38 -3.75 -2.72 0.77
CA ALA A 38 -4.13 -4.11 0.94
C ALA A 38 -2.89 -4.97 1.15
N ILE A 39 -2.93 -5.81 2.19
CA ILE A 39 -1.84 -6.69 2.56
C ILE A 39 -2.30 -8.14 2.51
N TRP A 40 -1.45 -9.00 1.97
CA TRP A 40 -1.65 -10.44 1.97
C TRP A 40 -0.37 -11.14 2.40
N ARG A 41 -0.50 -12.20 3.19
CA ARG A 41 0.63 -13.05 3.56
C ARG A 41 0.60 -14.29 2.69
N HIS A 42 1.61 -14.45 1.84
CA HIS A 42 1.70 -15.59 0.95
C HIS A 42 1.81 -16.89 1.78
N PRO A 43 0.99 -17.92 1.52
CA PRO A 43 0.92 -19.12 2.35
C PRO A 43 2.22 -19.93 2.31
N ASP A 44 2.84 -20.06 1.13
CA ASP A 44 4.05 -20.89 0.98
C ASP A 44 5.34 -20.18 1.40
N SER A 45 5.59 -18.96 0.89
CA SER A 45 6.81 -18.21 1.23
C SER A 45 6.72 -17.51 2.60
N GLY A 46 5.53 -17.34 3.16
CA GLY A 46 5.31 -16.61 4.41
C GLY A 46 5.53 -15.09 4.31
N ARG A 47 5.86 -14.57 3.12
CA ARG A 47 6.15 -13.15 2.90
C ARG A 47 4.87 -12.34 2.87
N TYR A 48 4.94 -11.15 3.45
CA TYR A 48 3.91 -10.14 3.35
C TYR A 48 4.07 -9.37 2.04
N GLN A 49 2.98 -9.28 1.31
CA GLN A 49 2.85 -8.58 0.05
C GLN A 49 1.85 -7.44 0.26
N LEU A 50 2.28 -6.22 -0.01
CA LEU A 50 1.50 -5.01 0.18
C LEU A 50 1.29 -4.31 -1.16
N TRP A 51 0.04 -4.05 -1.48
CA TRP A 51 -0.37 -3.14 -2.55
C TRP A 51 -0.88 -1.87 -1.92
N TYR A 52 -0.43 -0.73 -2.42
CA TYR A 52 -0.88 0.56 -1.93
C TYR A 52 -1.07 1.55 -3.05
N GLN A 53 -2.08 2.38 -2.89
CA GLN A 53 -2.35 3.49 -3.80
C GLN A 53 -1.38 4.63 -3.47
N ALA A 54 -0.61 5.04 -4.46
CA ALA A 54 0.28 6.19 -4.41
C ALA A 54 -0.32 7.30 -5.27
N TYR A 55 -0.54 8.47 -4.66
CA TYR A 55 -0.86 9.68 -5.40
C TYR A 55 0.42 10.22 -6.02
N THR A 56 0.46 10.34 -7.33
CA THR A 56 1.62 10.80 -8.11
C THR A 56 1.66 12.33 -8.25
N GLY A 57 0.57 13.02 -7.88
CA GLY A 57 0.41 14.47 -7.95
C GLY A 57 0.16 15.00 -9.38
N ASP A 58 0.06 16.32 -9.54
CA ASP A 58 -0.19 17.00 -10.84
C ASP A 58 1.01 16.97 -11.81
N ARG A 59 1.99 16.08 -11.59
CA ARG A 59 3.25 16.03 -12.34
C ARG A 59 3.16 15.18 -13.62
N LEU A 60 2.03 14.53 -13.83
CA LEU A 60 1.77 13.75 -15.02
C LEU A 60 0.92 14.62 -15.96
N SER A 61 1.43 14.87 -17.17
CA SER A 61 0.85 15.80 -18.14
C SER A 61 -0.55 15.42 -18.61
N GLU A 62 -0.99 14.20 -18.29
CA GLU A 62 -2.32 13.67 -18.57
C GLU A 62 -2.98 13.29 -17.24
N ARG A 63 -4.15 13.90 -16.95
CA ARG A 63 -4.97 13.69 -15.73
C ARG A 63 -5.45 12.25 -15.51
N THR A 64 -4.94 11.31 -16.30
CA THR A 64 -5.25 9.89 -16.27
C THR A 64 -4.37 9.10 -15.30
N GLN A 65 -3.35 9.74 -14.70
CA GLN A 65 -2.32 9.05 -13.92
C GLN A 65 -2.20 9.50 -12.44
N ASP A 66 -3.13 10.30 -11.90
CA ASP A 66 -3.06 10.90 -10.54
C ASP A 66 -2.94 9.87 -9.39
N CYS A 67 -3.19 8.59 -9.67
CA CYS A 67 -3.03 7.47 -8.75
C CYS A 67 -2.43 6.25 -9.46
N ALA A 68 -1.38 5.68 -8.87
CA ALA A 68 -0.82 4.40 -9.24
C ALA A 68 -0.96 3.40 -8.08
N VAL A 69 -0.97 2.10 -8.37
CA VAL A 69 -0.82 1.05 -7.35
C VAL A 69 0.63 0.62 -7.35
N CYS A 70 1.26 0.75 -6.20
CA CYS A 70 2.63 0.36 -5.93
C CYS A 70 2.68 -0.92 -5.09
N TYR A 71 3.81 -1.61 -5.14
CA TYR A 71 4.04 -2.87 -4.45
C TYR A 71 5.20 -2.75 -3.45
N ALA A 72 5.04 -3.40 -2.30
CA ALA A 72 6.10 -3.57 -1.31
C ALA A 72 5.99 -4.96 -0.66
N GLU A 73 7.11 -5.43 -0.12
CA GLU A 73 7.23 -6.75 0.48
C GLU A 73 7.93 -6.70 1.82
N SER A 74 7.58 -7.62 2.71
CA SER A 74 8.13 -7.69 4.06
C SER A 74 8.16 -9.12 4.57
N ASP A 75 9.15 -9.45 5.39
CA ASP A 75 9.22 -10.75 6.07
C ASP A 75 8.50 -10.75 7.43
N ASP A 76 8.34 -9.57 8.05
CA ASP A 76 7.74 -9.40 9.38
C ASP A 76 6.44 -8.58 9.41
N GLY A 77 6.04 -8.00 8.28
CA GLY A 77 4.85 -7.18 8.14
C GLY A 77 4.98 -5.76 8.72
N ILE A 78 6.19 -5.37 9.12
CA ILE A 78 6.50 -4.07 9.73
C ILE A 78 7.56 -3.33 8.90
N HIS A 79 8.62 -4.01 8.47
CA HIS A 79 9.69 -3.46 7.66
C HIS A 79 9.47 -3.84 6.19
N PHE A 80 9.02 -2.87 5.40
CA PHE A 80 8.73 -3.06 3.99
C PHE A 80 9.90 -2.63 3.11
N THR A 81 10.22 -3.45 2.12
CA THR A 81 11.11 -3.15 1.01
C THR A 81 10.26 -2.92 -0.24
N LYS A 82 10.58 -1.87 -1.01
CA LYS A 82 9.90 -1.52 -2.26
C LYS A 82 10.78 -1.99 -3.43
N PRO A 83 10.53 -3.16 -4.03
CA PRO A 83 11.39 -3.68 -5.08
C PRO A 83 11.25 -2.82 -6.35
N MET A 84 12.36 -2.55 -7.01
CA MET A 84 12.39 -1.88 -8.30
C MET A 84 12.13 -2.89 -9.41
N LEU A 85 11.11 -2.63 -10.22
CA LEU A 85 10.60 -3.46 -11.29
C LEU A 85 10.57 -2.63 -12.58
N ASP A 86 10.71 -3.28 -13.72
CA ASP A 86 10.75 -2.64 -15.05
C ASP A 86 9.37 -2.62 -15.74
N PHE A 87 8.28 -2.70 -14.95
CA PHE A 87 6.92 -2.80 -15.48
C PHE A 87 6.36 -1.46 -15.96
N TYR A 88 6.53 -0.40 -15.17
CA TYR A 88 5.96 0.92 -15.45
C TYR A 88 6.97 2.02 -15.12
N PRO A 89 7.62 2.64 -16.12
CA PRO A 89 8.52 3.76 -15.88
C PRO A 89 7.76 5.01 -15.41
N PHE A 90 8.44 5.90 -14.69
CA PHE A 90 7.90 7.18 -14.21
C PHE A 90 8.92 8.29 -14.44
N GLU A 91 8.57 9.31 -15.23
CA GLU A 91 9.49 10.38 -15.64
C GLU A 91 10.83 9.79 -16.16
N ASP A 92 11.96 10.13 -15.55
CA ASP A 92 13.29 9.63 -15.90
C ASP A 92 13.64 8.28 -15.22
N HIS A 93 12.74 7.71 -14.42
CA HIS A 93 12.92 6.44 -13.74
C HIS A 93 12.40 5.28 -14.59
N GLN A 94 13.32 4.46 -15.11
CA GLN A 94 12.98 3.26 -15.87
C GLN A 94 12.45 2.13 -14.98
N GLU A 95 13.00 2.02 -13.76
CA GLU A 95 12.54 1.04 -12.78
C GLU A 95 11.77 1.74 -11.66
N THR A 96 10.61 1.19 -11.34
CA THR A 96 9.73 1.67 -10.26
C THR A 96 9.12 0.47 -9.54
N ASN A 97 8.49 0.69 -8.39
CA ASN A 97 7.70 -0.34 -7.74
C ASN A 97 6.21 -0.26 -8.12
N ILE A 98 5.87 0.41 -9.21
CA ILE A 98 4.50 0.53 -9.72
C ILE A 98 4.12 -0.79 -10.40
N VAL A 99 2.94 -1.31 -10.05
CA VAL A 99 2.41 -2.57 -10.63
C VAL A 99 1.08 -2.37 -11.36
N MET A 100 0.45 -1.21 -11.20
CA MET A 100 -0.75 -0.84 -11.93
C MET A 100 -0.85 0.68 -12.05
N VAL A 101 -1.18 1.18 -13.23
CA VAL A 101 -1.48 2.59 -13.47
C VAL A 101 -2.99 2.76 -13.68
N GLY A 102 -3.56 3.85 -13.18
CA GLY A 102 -4.96 4.18 -13.43
C GLY A 102 -5.23 4.40 -14.92
N ASN A 103 -6.37 3.92 -15.43
CA ASN A 103 -6.78 4.13 -16.82
C ASN A 103 -7.76 5.31 -16.96
N GLY A 104 -7.47 6.45 -16.32
CA GLY A 104 -8.27 7.66 -16.50
C GLY A 104 -9.71 7.62 -15.97
N GLY A 105 -10.00 6.79 -14.96
CA GLY A 105 -11.31 6.80 -14.28
C GLY A 105 -12.45 6.07 -15.00
N TYR A 106 -12.18 5.35 -16.10
CA TYR A 106 -13.17 4.44 -16.69
C TYR A 106 -12.85 3.00 -16.27
N SER A 107 -13.59 2.49 -15.28
CA SER A 107 -13.90 1.06 -15.28
C SER A 107 -14.68 0.80 -16.56
N TYR A 108 -14.19 -0.08 -17.44
CA TYR A 108 -15.03 -0.60 -18.51
C TYR A 108 -16.30 -1.16 -17.88
N ARG A 109 -17.45 -0.63 -18.30
CA ARG A 109 -18.77 -1.22 -18.02
C ARG A 109 -18.97 -2.43 -18.92
#